data_AF-A0A523S7K6-F1
#
_entry.id   AF-A0A523S7K6-F1
#
_cell.length_a   1.000
_cell.length_b   1.000
_cell.length_c   1.000
_cell.angle_alpha   90.00
_cell.angle_beta   90.00
_cell.angle_gamma   90.00
#
_symmetry.space_group_name_H-M   'P 1'
#
loop_
_entity.id
_entity.type
_entity.pdbx_description
1 polymer ?
#
loop_
_entity_poly.entity_id
_entity_poly.type
_entity_poly.pdbx_seq_one_letter_code
_entity_poly.pdbx_strand_id
1 'polypeptide(L)'
;MFRTVIAILIALCAAIIIGAFQIVGLSLTEIQLIAESGDIILTLQVHGAALFQGLMRPYTLARDEMAYAPLVALGVAGFISGLISKDWKRMIVVSLVCVGLFFAGFAVLVQGVEYTFEAISASAIDLGVDLGVAIALIAVPGIIGASLTKEDY
;
A
#
# COMPACT_ATOMS: atom_id res chain seq x y z
N MET A 1 -17.99 -10.91 -5.42
CA MET A 1 -17.40 -10.96 -4.06
C MET A 1 -16.04 -11.65 -4.05
N PHE A 2 -15.92 -12.92 -4.44
CA PHE A 2 -14.64 -13.65 -4.45
C PHE A 2 -13.50 -12.96 -5.22
N ARG A 3 -13.76 -12.49 -6.45
CA ARG A 3 -12.76 -11.77 -7.27
C ARG A 3 -12.31 -10.45 -6.64
N THR A 4 -13.18 -9.77 -5.90
CA THR A 4 -12.83 -8.53 -5.19
C THR A 4 -11.88 -8.82 -4.03
N VAL A 5 -12.14 -9.87 -3.25
CA VAL A 5 -11.26 -10.28 -2.15
C VAL A 5 -9.88 -10.69 -2.67
N ILE A 6 -9.83 -11.47 -3.74
CA ILE A 6 -8.55 -11.84 -4.37
C ILE A 6 -7.82 -10.60 -4.90
N ALA A 7 -8.52 -9.68 -5.56
CA ALA A 7 -7.92 -8.45 -6.05
C ALA A 7 -7.33 -7.60 -4.91
N ILE A 8 -8.01 -7.52 -3.75
CA ILE A 8 -7.48 -6.87 -2.54
C ILE A 8 -6.21 -7.56 -2.07
N LEU A 9 -6.22 -8.88 -1.91
CA LEU A 9 -5.05 -9.64 -1.45
C LEU A 9 -3.86 -9.45 -2.39
N ILE A 10 -4.09 -9.51 -3.71
CA ILE A 10 -3.05 -9.31 -4.71
C ILE A 10 -2.50 -7.89 -4.67
N ALA A 11 -3.37 -6.87 -4.57
CA ALA A 11 -2.93 -5.48 -4.46
C ALA A 11 -2.06 -5.27 -3.21
N LEU A 12 -2.50 -5.78 -2.06
CA LEU A 12 -1.74 -5.70 -0.80
C LEU A 12 -0.38 -6.41 -0.94
N CYS A 13 -0.37 -7.67 -1.38
CA CYS A 13 0.87 -8.43 -1.52
C CYS A 13 1.83 -7.79 -2.51
N ALA A 14 1.36 -7.36 -3.69
CA ALA A 14 2.21 -6.74 -4.70
C ALA A 14 2.82 -5.42 -4.18
N ALA A 15 2.01 -4.55 -3.56
CA ALA A 15 2.49 -3.29 -3.01
C ALA A 15 3.50 -3.51 -1.88
N ILE A 16 3.24 -4.47 -0.97
CA ILE A 16 4.13 -4.81 0.13
C ILE A 16 5.45 -5.37 -0.38
N ILE A 17 5.41 -6.33 -1.31
CA ILE A 17 6.62 -6.94 -1.86
C ILE A 17 7.46 -5.89 -2.57
N ILE A 18 6.87 -5.11 -3.48
CA ILE A 18 7.62 -4.06 -4.20
C ILE A 18 8.16 -3.04 -3.20
N GLY A 19 7.35 -2.60 -2.25
CA GLY A 19 7.76 -1.61 -1.26
C GLY A 19 8.84 -2.10 -0.31
N ALA A 20 8.84 -3.37 0.10
CA ALA A 20 9.89 -3.94 0.94
C ALA A 20 11.27 -3.78 0.27
N PHE A 21 11.38 -4.09 -1.03
CA PHE A 21 12.63 -3.98 -1.76
C PHE A 21 12.96 -2.56 -2.22
N GLN A 22 11.96 -1.75 -2.58
CA GLN A 22 12.18 -0.46 -3.28
C GLN A 22 11.95 0.78 -2.43
N ILE A 23 11.12 0.69 -1.38
CA ILE A 23 10.86 1.79 -0.44
C ILE A 23 11.78 1.63 0.77
N VAL A 24 11.76 0.45 1.38
CA VAL A 24 12.57 0.18 2.59
C VAL A 24 14.00 -0.23 2.24
N GLY A 25 14.22 -0.70 1.00
CA GLY A 25 15.55 -1.08 0.53
C GLY A 25 16.02 -2.45 0.98
N LEU A 26 15.13 -3.33 1.47
CA LEU A 26 15.51 -4.64 2.00
C LEU A 26 16.15 -5.52 0.93
N SER A 27 17.46 -5.71 1.05
CA SER A 27 18.23 -6.71 0.33
C SER A 27 18.08 -8.10 0.96
N LEU A 28 18.47 -9.15 0.23
CA LEU A 28 18.50 -10.52 0.78
C LEU A 28 19.43 -10.61 2.01
N THR A 29 20.52 -9.85 2.01
CA THR A 29 21.45 -9.79 3.14
C THR A 29 20.78 -9.17 4.36
N GLU A 30 20.06 -8.05 4.21
CA GLU A 30 19.35 -7.43 5.33
C GLU A 30 18.23 -8.31 5.86
N ILE A 31 17.49 -9.01 4.99
CA ILE A 31 16.47 -9.96 5.42
C ILE A 31 17.08 -11.07 6.29
N GLN A 32 18.26 -11.59 5.90
CA GLN A 32 18.96 -12.59 6.69
C GLN A 32 19.44 -12.02 8.04
N LEU A 33 19.99 -10.80 8.05
CA LEU A 33 20.38 -10.12 9.30
C LEU A 33 19.20 -9.88 10.24
N ILE A 34 18.02 -9.54 9.71
CA ILE A 34 16.80 -9.39 10.50
C ILE A 34 16.38 -10.73 11.09
N ALA A 35 16.43 -11.81 10.30
CA ALA A 35 16.06 -13.16 10.76
C ALA A 35 17.00 -13.71 11.84
N GLU A 36 18.25 -13.27 11.83
CA GLU A 36 19.27 -13.63 12.83
C GLU A 36 19.33 -12.65 14.02
N SER A 37 18.51 -11.59 14.01
CA SER A 37 18.52 -10.58 15.06
C SER A 37 17.89 -11.09 16.37
N GLY A 38 18.38 -10.58 17.50
CA GLY A 38 17.82 -10.89 18.83
C GLY A 38 16.45 -10.26 19.11
N ASP A 39 16.03 -9.29 18.30
CA ASP A 39 14.75 -8.58 18.42
C ASP A 39 14.08 -8.40 17.04
N ILE A 40 13.68 -9.53 16.47
CA ILE A 40 13.02 -9.62 15.17
C ILE A 40 11.74 -8.80 15.14
N ILE A 41 10.99 -8.78 16.24
CA ILE A 41 9.67 -8.15 16.32
C ILE A 41 9.80 -6.64 16.18
N LEU A 42 10.66 -6.00 16.99
CA LEU A 42 10.87 -4.55 16.91
C LEU A 42 11.41 -4.17 15.53
N THR A 43 12.34 -4.96 14.99
CA THR A 43 12.95 -4.70 13.69
C THR A 43 11.89 -4.73 12.58
N LEU A 44 11.03 -5.75 12.55
CA LEU A 44 9.94 -5.83 11.57
C LEU A 44 8.91 -4.72 11.76
N GLN A 45 8.63 -4.30 12.99
CA GLN A 45 7.72 -3.20 13.27
C GLN A 45 8.22 -1.89 12.66
N VAL A 46 9.50 -1.57 12.82
CA VAL A 46 10.12 -0.35 12.26
C VAL A 46 10.08 -0.38 10.72
N HIS A 47 10.47 -1.49 10.10
CA HIS A 47 10.45 -1.62 8.65
C HIS A 47 9.03 -1.60 8.08
N GLY A 48 8.07 -2.23 8.77
CA GLY A 48 6.66 -2.20 8.41
C GLY A 48 6.05 -0.81 8.52
N ALA A 49 6.39 -0.06 9.56
CA ALA A 49 5.95 1.32 9.72
C ALA A 49 6.49 2.20 8.60
N ALA A 50 7.78 2.10 8.28
CA ALA A 50 8.41 2.84 7.18
C ALA A 50 7.77 2.49 5.82
N LEU A 51 7.53 1.20 5.57
CA LEU A 51 6.86 0.70 4.37
C LEU A 51 5.48 1.32 4.19
N PHE A 52 4.62 1.22 5.21
CA PHE A 52 3.25 1.73 5.12
C PHE A 52 3.22 3.25 5.08
N GLN A 53 4.11 3.93 5.80
CA GLN A 53 4.27 5.38 5.66
C GLN A 53 4.61 5.77 4.22
N GLY A 54 5.55 5.07 3.59
CA GLY A 54 5.93 5.34 2.21
C GLY A 54 4.79 5.10 1.22
N LEU A 55 4.04 4.00 1.38
CA LEU A 55 2.86 3.69 0.56
C LEU A 55 1.71 4.69 0.77
N MET A 56 1.68 5.39 1.90
CA MET A 56 0.66 6.41 2.17
C MET A 56 1.10 7.83 1.87
N ARG A 57 2.37 8.05 1.52
CA ARG A 57 2.92 9.37 1.14
C ARG A 57 3.49 9.41 -0.29
N PRO A 58 2.81 8.83 -1.29
CA PRO A 58 3.38 8.71 -2.63
C PRO A 58 3.63 10.05 -3.33
N TYR A 59 2.78 11.06 -3.09
CA TYR A 59 2.92 12.38 -3.70
C TYR A 59 4.04 13.18 -3.04
N THR A 60 4.02 13.24 -1.72
CA THR A 60 5.02 13.98 -0.93
C THR A 60 6.42 13.41 -1.18
N LEU A 61 6.59 12.08 -1.14
CA LEU A 61 7.89 11.45 -1.41
C LEU A 61 8.39 11.69 -2.84
N ALA A 62 7.50 11.65 -3.83
CA ALA A 62 7.88 11.92 -5.22
C ALA A 62 8.27 13.40 -5.42
N ARG A 63 7.57 14.32 -4.76
CA ARG A 63 7.76 15.76 -4.89
C ARG A 63 9.01 16.25 -4.15
N ASP A 64 9.15 15.88 -2.89
CA ASP A 64 10.10 16.49 -1.98
C ASP A 64 11.41 15.69 -1.88
N GLU A 65 11.34 14.36 -2.05
CA GLU A 65 12.48 13.45 -1.91
C GLU A 65 12.91 12.82 -3.25
N MET A 66 12.21 13.11 -4.34
CA MET A 66 12.40 12.45 -5.65
C MET A 66 12.34 10.92 -5.58
N ALA A 67 11.61 10.39 -4.59
CA ALA A 67 11.46 8.97 -4.35
C ALA A 67 10.17 8.46 -5.01
N TYR A 68 10.32 7.84 -6.19
CA TYR A 68 9.19 7.39 -7.01
C TYR A 68 8.73 5.94 -6.72
N ALA A 69 9.44 5.22 -5.86
CA ALA A 69 9.14 3.82 -5.54
C ALA A 69 7.69 3.59 -5.06
N PRO A 70 7.09 4.45 -4.21
CA PRO A 70 5.68 4.31 -3.82
C PRO A 70 4.70 4.42 -4.98
N LEU A 71 4.97 5.32 -5.95
CA LEU A 71 4.13 5.45 -7.16
C LEU A 71 4.07 4.15 -7.94
N VAL A 72 5.24 3.54 -8.14
CA VAL A 72 5.39 2.29 -8.88
C VAL A 72 4.74 1.14 -8.12
N ALA A 73 5.00 1.03 -6.82
CA ALA A 73 4.44 -0.03 -5.99
C ALA A 73 2.91 -0.06 -6.04
N LEU A 74 2.26 1.09 -5.80
CA LEU A 74 0.81 1.21 -5.82
C LEU A 74 0.23 1.05 -7.23
N GLY A 75 0.89 1.65 -8.24
CA GLY A 75 0.46 1.57 -9.64
C GLY A 75 0.46 0.15 -10.19
N VAL A 76 1.56 -0.59 -9.96
CA VAL A 76 1.71 -1.99 -10.39
C VAL A 76 0.73 -2.88 -9.63
N ALA A 77 0.60 -2.70 -8.31
CA ALA A 77 -0.36 -3.42 -7.50
C ALA A 77 -1.81 -3.21 -7.99
N GLY A 78 -2.17 -1.95 -8.28
CA GLY A 78 -3.44 -1.58 -8.89
C GLY A 78 -3.65 -2.29 -10.22
N PHE A 79 -2.69 -2.20 -11.14
CA PHE A 79 -2.80 -2.82 -12.46
C PHE A 79 -3.01 -4.34 -12.39
N ILE A 80 -2.17 -5.06 -11.64
CA ILE A 80 -2.26 -6.53 -11.52
C ILE A 80 -3.59 -6.94 -10.88
N SER A 81 -4.00 -6.28 -9.80
CA SER A 81 -5.30 -6.56 -9.17
C SER A 81 -6.48 -6.25 -10.10
N GLY A 82 -6.35 -5.23 -10.94
CA GLY A 82 -7.25 -4.90 -12.04
C GLY A 82 -7.52 -6.09 -12.96
N LEU A 83 -6.46 -6.71 -13.48
CA LEU A 83 -6.53 -7.88 -14.38
C LEU A 83 -7.35 -9.04 -13.78
N ILE A 84 -7.37 -9.16 -12.46
CA ILE A 84 -8.09 -10.22 -11.74
C ILE A 84 -9.53 -9.81 -11.41
N SER A 85 -9.74 -8.54 -11.08
CA SER A 85 -11.06 -8.03 -10.70
C SER A 85 -12.06 -8.03 -11.86
N LYS A 86 -11.56 -7.76 -13.08
CA LYS A 86 -12.30 -7.62 -14.35
C LYS A 86 -13.48 -6.62 -14.34
N ASP A 87 -13.53 -5.72 -13.35
CA ASP A 87 -14.64 -4.76 -13.20
C ASP A 87 -14.13 -3.47 -12.54
N TRP A 88 -14.32 -2.34 -13.25
CA TRP A 88 -13.86 -1.03 -12.79
C TRP A 88 -14.49 -0.62 -11.46
N LYS A 89 -15.75 -0.99 -11.19
CA LYS A 89 -16.45 -0.66 -9.95
C LYS A 89 -15.78 -1.34 -8.76
N ARG A 90 -15.29 -2.57 -8.95
CA ARG A 90 -14.56 -3.31 -7.92
C ARG A 90 -13.23 -2.64 -7.60
N MET A 91 -12.56 -2.06 -8.59
CA MET A 91 -11.28 -1.39 -8.37
C MET A 91 -11.37 -0.14 -7.51
N ILE A 92 -12.52 0.55 -7.51
CA ILE A 92 -12.79 1.63 -6.53
C ILE A 92 -12.86 1.07 -5.10
N VAL A 93 -13.52 -0.07 -4.92
CA VAL A 93 -13.60 -0.71 -3.60
C VAL A 93 -12.22 -1.25 -3.17
N VAL A 94 -11.50 -1.89 -4.09
CA VAL A 94 -10.15 -2.42 -3.85
C VAL A 94 -9.21 -1.30 -3.40
N SER A 95 -9.21 -0.16 -4.09
CA SER A 95 -8.33 0.97 -3.72
C SER A 95 -8.65 1.54 -2.35
N LEU A 96 -9.94 1.77 -2.05
CA LEU A 96 -10.37 2.28 -0.74
C LEU A 96 -10.00 1.33 0.39
N VAL A 97 -10.22 0.02 0.21
CA VAL A 97 -9.88 -0.98 1.23
C VAL A 97 -8.37 -1.09 1.40
N CYS A 98 -7.58 -1.13 0.32
CA CYS A 98 -6.12 -1.25 0.43
C CYS A 98 -5.51 -0.04 1.13
N VAL A 99 -5.90 1.18 0.73
CA VAL A 99 -5.40 2.41 1.37
C VAL A 99 -5.86 2.50 2.83
N GLY A 100 -7.12 2.13 3.11
CA GLY A 100 -7.61 2.04 4.49
C GLY A 100 -6.82 1.05 5.35
N LEU A 101 -6.41 -0.09 4.79
CA LEU A 101 -5.59 -1.09 5.49
C LEU A 101 -4.14 -0.63 5.68
N PHE A 102 -3.52 0.04 4.71
CA PHE A 102 -2.19 0.64 4.91
C PHE A 102 -2.23 1.71 6.00
N PHE A 103 -3.28 2.53 6.01
CA PHE A 103 -3.48 3.55 7.03
C PHE A 103 -3.72 2.98 8.42
N ALA A 104 -4.63 2.02 8.56
CA ALA A 104 -4.85 1.32 9.82
C ALA A 104 -3.58 0.59 10.28
N GLY A 105 -2.88 -0.08 9.37
CA GLY A 105 -1.63 -0.78 9.66
C GLY A 105 -0.54 0.17 10.15
N PHE A 106 -0.36 1.32 9.50
CA PHE A 106 0.61 2.33 9.94
C PHE A 106 0.28 2.87 11.32
N ALA A 107 -0.99 3.23 11.56
CA ALA A 107 -1.44 3.73 12.85
C ALA A 107 -1.13 2.72 13.96
N VAL A 108 -1.44 1.44 13.74
CA VAL A 108 -1.15 0.36 14.70
C VAL A 108 0.36 0.17 14.91
N LEU A 109 1.16 0.20 13.84
CA LEU A 109 2.61 -0.03 13.92
C LEU A 109 3.35 1.12 14.60
N VAL A 110 2.88 2.37 14.47
CA VAL A 110 3.54 3.55 15.05
C VAL A 110 3.00 3.89 16.44
N GLN A 111 1.69 3.81 16.65
CA GLN A 111 1.04 4.29 17.87
C GLN A 111 0.53 3.16 18.78
N GLY A 112 0.63 1.89 18.34
CA GLY A 112 0.10 0.75 19.07
C GLY A 112 -1.43 0.63 18.96
N VAL A 113 -2.08 -0.01 19.95
CA VAL A 113 -3.54 -0.27 19.92
C VAL A 113 -4.34 0.86 20.61
N GLU A 114 -3.69 1.75 21.34
CA GLU A 114 -4.33 2.80 22.16
C GLU A 114 -4.42 4.16 21.43
N TYR A 115 -4.77 4.17 20.14
CA TYR A 115 -4.93 5.42 19.40
C TYR A 115 -6.32 6.05 19.60
N THR A 116 -6.36 7.37 19.74
CA THR A 116 -7.61 8.15 19.86
C THR A 116 -8.13 8.54 18.48
N PHE A 117 -9.44 8.82 18.39
CA PHE A 117 -10.05 9.36 17.17
C PHE A 117 -9.38 10.68 16.72
N GLU A 118 -9.00 11.52 17.69
CA GLU A 118 -8.31 12.80 17.41
C GLU A 118 -6.97 12.56 16.72
N ALA A 119 -6.15 11.61 17.20
CA ALA A 119 -4.87 11.28 16.59
C ALA A 119 -5.03 10.75 15.15
N ILE A 120 -6.02 9.87 14.91
CA ILE A 120 -6.35 9.38 13.56
C ILE A 120 -6.75 10.53 12.65
N SER A 121 -7.64 11.40 13.12
CA SER A 121 -8.16 12.50 12.30
C SER A 121 -7.05 13.48 11.92
N ALA A 122 -6.13 13.78 12.84
CA ALA A 122 -4.97 14.63 12.58
C ALA A 122 -4.03 13.99 11.54
N SER A 123 -3.75 12.69 11.66
CA SER A 123 -2.93 11.97 10.67
C SER A 123 -3.60 11.91 9.29
N ALA A 124 -4.93 11.73 9.23
CA ALA A 124 -5.66 11.72 7.96
C ALA A 124 -5.66 13.09 7.27
N ILE A 125 -5.75 14.18 8.05
CA ILE A 125 -5.66 15.55 7.53
C ILE A 125 -4.26 15.83 6.98
N ASP A 126 -3.23 15.45 7.72
CA ASP A 126 -1.83 15.61 7.31
C ASP A 126 -1.52 14.86 6.00
N LEU A 127 -2.06 13.64 5.85
CA LEU A 127 -1.89 12.83 4.64
C LEU A 127 -2.87 13.20 3.50
N GLY A 128 -3.70 14.23 3.64
CA GLY A 128 -4.91 14.42 2.81
C GLY A 128 -4.70 14.28 1.29
N VAL A 129 -3.70 14.97 0.74
CA VAL A 129 -3.38 14.88 -0.70
C VAL A 129 -2.82 13.51 -1.06
N ASP A 130 -1.92 12.99 -0.23
CA ASP A 130 -1.28 11.71 -0.45
C ASP A 130 -2.25 10.53 -0.41
N LEU A 131 -3.26 10.55 0.47
CA LEU A 131 -4.31 9.52 0.50
C LEU A 131 -5.12 9.52 -0.80
N GLY A 132 -5.47 10.71 -1.29
CA GLY A 132 -6.16 10.85 -2.59
C GLY A 132 -5.32 10.28 -3.73
N VAL A 133 -4.01 10.58 -3.74
CA VAL A 133 -3.07 10.06 -4.75
C VAL A 133 -2.88 8.55 -4.61
N ALA A 134 -2.74 8.01 -3.40
CA ALA A 134 -2.61 6.58 -3.16
C ALA A 134 -3.85 5.80 -3.65
N ILE A 135 -5.05 6.34 -3.39
CA ILE A 135 -6.31 5.77 -3.90
C ILE A 135 -6.30 5.79 -5.43
N ALA A 136 -5.93 6.92 -6.05
CA ALA A 136 -5.89 7.07 -7.50
C ALA A 136 -4.86 6.12 -8.14
N LEU A 137 -3.70 5.92 -7.53
CA LEU A 137 -2.64 5.04 -8.01
C LEU A 137 -3.03 3.56 -8.00
N ILE A 138 -3.88 3.12 -7.07
CA ILE A 138 -4.43 1.76 -7.13
C ILE A 138 -5.62 1.72 -8.11
N ALA A 139 -6.52 2.71 -8.02
CA ALA A 139 -7.79 2.70 -8.76
C ALA A 139 -7.59 2.85 -10.27
N VAL A 140 -6.86 3.86 -10.73
CA VAL A 140 -6.76 4.18 -12.16
C VAL A 140 -6.04 3.08 -12.95
N PRO A 141 -4.82 2.65 -12.58
CA PRO A 141 -4.17 1.50 -13.20
C PRO A 141 -5.00 0.21 -13.06
N GLY A 142 -5.71 0.05 -11.93
CA GLY A 142 -6.63 -1.06 -11.74
C GLY A 142 -7.80 -1.07 -12.71
N ILE A 143 -8.42 0.07 -12.95
CA ILE A 143 -9.50 0.22 -13.93
C ILE A 143 -8.97 -0.10 -15.33
N ILE A 144 -7.74 0.34 -15.66
CA ILE A 144 -7.08 -0.02 -16.91
C ILE A 144 -6.91 -1.54 -17.01
N GLY A 145 -6.31 -2.19 -16.01
CA GLY A 145 -6.12 -3.65 -16.01
C GLY A 145 -7.44 -4.43 -16.08
N ALA A 146 -8.46 -3.97 -15.34
CA ALA A 146 -9.79 -4.56 -15.38
C ALA A 146 -10.43 -4.44 -16.77
N SER A 147 -10.23 -3.32 -17.45
CA SER A 147 -10.77 -3.08 -18.79
C SER A 147 -10.11 -3.97 -19.85
N LEU A 148 -8.81 -4.27 -19.72
CA LEU A 148 -8.09 -5.14 -20.66
C LEU A 148 -8.51 -6.61 -20.59
N THR A 149 -9.06 -7.03 -19.45
CA THR A 149 -9.44 -8.43 -19.20
C THR A 149 -10.94 -8.61 -19.10
N LYS A 150 -11.71 -7.53 -19.28
CA LYS A 150 -13.16 -7.53 -19.18
C LYS A 150 -13.72 -8.50 -20.23
N GLU A 151 -14.46 -9.49 -19.75
CA GLU A 151 -15.23 -10.38 -20.62
C GLU A 151 -16.58 -9.70 -20.85
N ASP A 152 -16.91 -9.45 -22.12
CA ASP A 152 -18.24 -8.99 -22.52
C ASP A 152 -19.19 -10.19 -22.44
N TYR A 153 -19.78 -10.40 -21.26
CA TYR A 153 -20.93 -11.29 -21.06
C TYR A 153 -22.18 -10.46 -20.84
#